data_AF-A0A2V9PXM0-F1
#
_entry.id   AF-A0A2V9PXM0-F1
#
_cell.length_a   1.000
_cell.length_b   1.000
_cell.length_c   1.000
_cell.angle_alpha   90.00
_cell.angle_beta   90.00
_cell.angle_gamma   90.00
#
_symmetry.space_group_name_H-M   'P 1'
#
loop_
_entity.id
_entity.type
_entity.pdbx_description
1 polymer ?
#
loop_
_entity_poly.entity_id
_entity_poly.type
_entity_poly.pdbx_seq_one_letter_code
_entity_poly.pdbx_strand_id
1 'polypeptide(L)' 'MSRAFRLGVFIVVALLIFAGGVFWIGKKQFLFHSTYRLKAEFQNVAGLNGGAEVRVGGIHEGTVRQIQLPTRPNE' A
#
# COMPACT_ATOMS: atom_id res chain seq x y z
N MET A 1 -41.76 15.46 0.83
CA MET A 1 -40.31 15.70 0.68
C MET A 1 -40.04 16.33 -0.68
N SER A 2 -39.25 17.41 -0.72
CA SER A 2 -38.85 18.04 -1.99
C SER A 2 -37.92 17.12 -2.78
N ARG A 3 -38.02 17.15 -4.12
CA ARG A 3 -37.17 16.32 -5.02
C ARG A 3 -35.67 16.57 -4.78
N ALA A 4 -35.31 17.82 -4.46
CA ALA A 4 -33.95 18.22 -4.14
C ALA A 4 -33.39 17.54 -2.88
N PHE A 5 -34.20 17.39 -1.82
CA PHE A 5 -33.77 16.70 -0.60
C PHE A 5 -33.44 15.23 -0.86
N ARG A 6 -34.30 14.55 -1.64
CA ARG A 6 -34.10 13.14 -1.99
C ARG A 6 -32.87 12.92 -2.87
N LEU A 7 -32.57 13.88 -3.76
CA LEU A 7 -31.34 13.86 -4.56
C LEU A 7 -30.09 14.06 -3.69
N GLY A 8 -30.14 15.01 -2.74
CA GLY A 8 -29.04 15.23 -1.80
C GLY A 8 -28.71 13.98 -0.99
N VAL A 9 -29.73 13.30 -0.44
CA VAL A 9 -29.54 12.04 0.28
C VAL A 9 -28.91 10.96 -0.61
N PHE A 10 -29.36 10.82 -1.86
CA PHE A 10 -28.79 9.85 -2.80
C PHE A 10 -27.30 10.09 -3.05
N ILE A 11 -26.90 11.35 -3.28
CA ILE A 11 -25.51 11.71 -3.51
C ILE A 11 -24.65 11.41 -2.27
N VAL A 12 -25.13 11.78 -1.08
CA VAL A 12 -24.40 11.54 0.17
C VAL A 12 -24.21 10.04 0.42
N VAL A 13 -25.24 9.22 0.20
CA VAL A 13 -25.15 7.76 0.35
C VAL A 13 -24.13 7.17 -0.63
N ALA A 14 -24.16 7.61 -1.90
CA ALA A 14 -23.19 7.16 -2.91
C ALA A 14 -21.75 7.53 -2.53
N LEU A 15 -21.54 8.76 -2.02
CA LEU A 15 -20.23 9.23 -1.55
C LEU A 15 -19.72 8.43 -0.35
N LEU A 16 -20.59 8.10 0.61
CA LEU A 16 -20.22 7.29 1.77
C LEU A 16 -19.82 5.87 1.36
N ILE A 17 -20.57 5.25 0.45
CA ILE A 17 -20.25 3.93 -0.10
C ILE A 17 -18.90 3.98 -0.85
N PHE A 18 -18.70 5.00 -1.68
CA PHE A 18 -17.47 5.18 -2.44
C PHE A 18 -16.26 5.37 -1.51
N ALA A 19 -16.38 6.27 -0.52
CA ALA A 19 -15.34 6.48 0.49
C ALA A 19 -15.02 5.19 1.24
N GLY A 20 -16.05 4.44 1.68
CA GLY A 20 -15.88 3.14 2.34
C GLY A 20 -15.12 2.13 1.46
N GLY A 21 -15.44 2.06 0.16
CA GLY A 21 -14.75 1.22 -0.80
C GLY A 21 -13.26 1.58 -0.95
N VAL A 22 -12.95 2.88 -1.09
CA VAL A 22 -11.57 3.38 -1.18
C VAL A 22 -10.76 3.04 0.07
N PHE A 23 -11.34 3.24 1.26
CA PHE A 23 -10.68 2.88 2.52
C PHE A 23 -10.41 1.38 2.63
N TRP A 24 -11.35 0.53 2.20
CA TRP A 24 -11.16 -0.92 2.21
C TRP A 24 -10.03 -1.34 1.26
N ILE A 25 -9.99 -0.81 0.04
CA ILE A 25 -8.90 -1.07 -0.91
C ILE A 25 -7.58 -0.58 -0.32
N GLY A 26 -7.55 0.62 0.25
CA GLY A 26 -6.35 1.20 0.87
C GLY A 26 -5.80 0.40 2.05
N LYS A 27 -6.67 -0.24 2.84
CA LYS A 27 -6.23 -1.12 3.95
C LYS A 27 -5.47 -2.34 3.47
N LYS A 28 -5.79 -2.88 2.28
CA LYS A 28 -5.10 -4.06 1.73
C LYS A 28 -3.66 -3.79 1.26
N GLN A 29 -3.30 -2.53 1.04
CA GLN A 29 -1.97 -2.12 0.56
C GLN A 29 -1.05 -1.62 1.68
N PHE A 30 -1.29 -2.03 2.94
CA PHE A 30 -0.52 -1.62 4.13
C PHE A 30 -0.41 -0.09 4.35
N LEU A 31 -1.13 0.75 3.60
CA LEU A 31 -1.05 2.22 3.69
C LEU A 31 -1.55 2.78 5.03
N PHE A 32 -2.34 2.00 5.77
CA PHE A 32 -2.91 2.36 7.07
C PHE A 32 -2.31 1.55 8.23
N HIS A 33 -1.39 0.62 7.97
CA HIS A 33 -0.66 -0.09 9.03
C HIS A 33 0.63 0.65 9.35
N SER A 34 0.95 0.78 10.64
CA SER A 34 2.22 1.36 11.11
C SER A 34 3.38 0.43 10.76
N THR A 35 3.88 0.53 9.53
CA THR A 35 5.07 -0.18 9.08
C THR A 35 6.33 0.60 9.49
N TYR A 36 7.43 -0.12 9.67
CA TYR A 36 8.75 0.46 9.92
C TYR A 36 9.67 0.14 8.73
N ARG A 37 10.68 0.99 8.51
CA ARG A 37 11.65 0.77 7.43
C ARG A 37 12.84 0.00 7.98
N LEU A 38 13.07 -1.19 7.44
CA LEU A 38 14.28 -1.98 7.68
C LEU A 38 15.21 -1.85 6.48
N LYS A 39 16.51 -1.83 6.73
CA LYS A 39 17.54 -1.96 5.70
C LYS A 39 18.31 -3.25 5.92
N ALA A 40 18.64 -3.93 4.83
CA ALA A 40 19.48 -5.12 4.83
C ALA A 40 20.37 -5.06 3.59
N GLU A 41 21.59 -5.54 3.74
CA GLU A 41 22.58 -5.59 2.68
C GLU A 41 22.67 -7.00 2.13
N PHE A 42 22.75 -7.11 0.81
CA PHE A 42 22.85 -8.38 0.11
C PHE A 42 23.93 -8.27 -0.96
N GLN A 43 24.70 -9.34 -1.14
CA GLN A 43 25.72 -9.42 -2.18
C GLN A 43 25.12 -9.45 -3.59
N ASN A 44 23.88 -9.91 -3.73
CA ASN A 44 23.18 -9.99 -5.00
C ASN A 44 21.69 -9.70 -4.81
N VAL A 45 21.15 -8.80 -5.63
CA VAL A 45 19.73 -8.43 -5.67
C VAL A 45 19.12 -8.65 -7.07
N ALA A 46 19.79 -9.43 -7.93
CA ALA A 46 19.31 -9.73 -9.28
C ALA A 46 17.90 -10.37 -9.23
N GLY A 47 16.98 -9.78 -9.98
CA GLY A 47 15.57 -10.21 -10.02
C GLY A 47 14.69 -9.67 -8.89
N LEU A 48 15.26 -8.95 -7.92
CA LEU A 48 14.47 -8.25 -6.90
C LEU A 48 14.00 -6.90 -7.46
N ASN A 49 12.70 -6.64 -7.34
CA ASN A 49 12.08 -5.39 -7.79
C ASN A 49 11.45 -4.64 -6.63
N GLY A 50 11.31 -3.31 -6.80
CA GLY A 50 10.46 -2.52 -5.91
C GLY A 50 9.02 -3.05 -5.94
N GLY A 51 8.44 -3.23 -4.77
CA GLY A 51 7.12 -3.85 -4.57
C GLY A 51 7.15 -5.36 -4.36
N ALA A 52 8.31 -6.02 -4.43
CA ALA A 52 8.41 -7.45 -4.13
C ALA A 52 7.96 -7.77 -2.69
N GLU A 53 7.30 -8.92 -2.50
CA GLU A 53 6.79 -9.34 -1.19
C GLU A 53 7.91 -9.70 -0.22
N VAL A 54 7.81 -9.21 1.01
CA VAL A 54 8.64 -9.64 2.14
C VAL A 54 7.82 -10.61 2.98
N ARG A 55 8.36 -11.80 3.21
CA ARG A 55 7.70 -12.86 3.97
C ARG A 55 8.49 -13.22 5.21
N VAL A 56 7.79 -13.37 6.34
CA VAL A 56 8.36 -13.83 7.62
C VAL A 56 7.66 -15.13 7.99
N GLY A 57 8.41 -16.22 8.12
CA GLY A 57 7.82 -17.55 8.40
C GLY A 57 6.82 -18.02 7.32
N GLY A 58 6.92 -17.50 6.10
CA GLY A 58 6.00 -17.80 4.99
C GLY A 58 4.78 -16.88 4.89
N ILE A 59 4.55 -16.00 5.86
CA ILE A 59 3.44 -15.03 5.86
C ILE A 59 3.89 -13.72 5.23
N HIS A 60 3.05 -13.12 4.39
CA HIS A 60 3.29 -11.81 3.79
C HIS A 60 3.16 -10.69 4.83
N GLU A 61 4.26 -9.99 5.11
CA GLU A 61 4.34 -8.99 6.19
C GLU A 61 4.86 -7.62 5.68
N GLY A 62 5.17 -7.50 4.39
CA GLY A 62 5.59 -6.22 3.82
C GLY A 62 6.01 -6.28 2.36
N THR A 63 6.61 -5.19 1.89
CA THR A 63 7.09 -5.05 0.52
C THR A 63 8.41 -4.30 0.43
N VAL A 64 9.22 -4.65 -0.58
CA VAL A 64 10.48 -3.95 -0.88
C VAL A 64 10.18 -2.55 -1.37
N ARG A 65 10.53 -1.53 -0.58
CA ARG A 65 10.25 -0.14 -0.96
C ARG A 65 11.21 0.40 -2.01
N GLN A 66 12.50 0.14 -1.85
CA GLN A 66 13.56 0.65 -2.72
C GLN A 66 14.80 -0.23 -2.62
N ILE A 67 15.51 -0.38 -3.74
CA ILE A 67 16.83 -1.02 -3.81
C ILE A 67 17.84 0.08 -4.07
N GLN A 68 18.84 0.21 -3.19
CA GLN A 68 19.94 1.15 -3.33
C GLN A 68 21.16 0.35 -3.75
N LEU A 69 21.60 0.57 -4.99
CA LEU A 69 22.84 -0.02 -5.50
C LEU A 69 24.03 0.85 -5.05
N PRO A 70 25.17 0.24 -4.67
CA PRO A 70 26.35 0.99 -4.29
C PRO A 70 26.80 1.85 -5.48
N THR A 71 27.19 3.08 -5.19
CA THR A 71 27.65 4.03 -6.22
C THR A 71 29.02 3.63 -6.79
N ARG A 72 29.74 2.73 -6.10
CA ARG A 72 31.03 2.19 -6.52
C ARG A 72 30.97 0.66 -6.60
N PRO A 73 31.57 0.01 -7.61
CA PRO A 73 31.54 -1.44 -7.76
C PRO A 73 32.32 -2.24 -6.69
N ASN A 74 33.15 -1.57 -5.88
CA ASN A 74 34.12 -2.20 -4.97
C ASN A 74 33.88 -1.81 -3.49
N GLU A 75 32.66 -1.41 -3.13
CA GLU A 75 32.25 -1.06 -1.76
C GLU A 75 31.06 -1.92 -1.33
#